data_AF-A0A7C5XTS6-F1
#
_entry.id   AF-A0A7C5XTS6-F1
#
_cell.length_a   1.000
_cell.length_b   1.000
_cell.length_c   1.000
_cell.angle_alpha   90.00
_cell.angle_beta   90.00
_cell.angle_gamma   90.00
#
_symmetry.space_group_name_H-M   'P 1'
#
loop_
_entity.id
_entity.type
_entity.pdbx_description
1 polymer ?
#
loop_
_entity_poly.entity_id
_entity_poly.type
_entity_poly.pdbx_seq_one_letter_code
_entity_poly.pdbx_strand_id
1 'polypeptide(L)' 'MAIVELHDRCPWCGGRIDLTLDENAPEDDLLEECPHCGRPIDVQLRLDENGCPIDVEIRRDDGSSG' A
#
# COMPACT_ATOMS: atom_id res chain seq x y z
N MET A 1 -16.62 3.62 -7.07
CA MET A 1 -16.24 4.29 -5.81
C MET A 1 -16.38 3.27 -4.69
N ALA A 2 -15.72 2.13 -4.86
CA ALA A 2 -15.41 1.19 -3.81
C ALA A 2 -14.05 1.60 -3.22
N ILE A 3 -14.01 1.65 -1.90
CA ILE A 3 -12.79 1.91 -1.13
C ILE A 3 -12.25 0.58 -0.60
N VAL A 4 -10.94 0.46 -0.54
CA VAL A 4 -10.22 -0.71 -0.02
C VAL A 4 -9.51 -0.29 1.26
N GLU A 5 -9.89 -0.91 2.36
CA GLU A 5 -9.27 -0.66 3.67
C GLU A 5 -8.14 -1.66 3.91
N LEU A 6 -6.90 -1.17 3.97
CA LEU A 6 -5.73 -1.95 4.35
C LEU A 6 -5.46 -1.75 5.84
N HIS A 7 -5.33 -2.86 6.57
CA HIS A 7 -4.91 -2.88 7.97
C HIS A 7 -3.72 -3.79 8.17
N ASP A 8 -2.51 -3.21 8.10
CA ASP A 8 -1.28 -3.98 8.21
C ASP A 8 -0.26 -3.28 9.13
N ARG A 9 0.99 -3.75 9.15
CA ARG A 9 2.04 -3.19 10.00
C ARG A 9 3.17 -2.61 9.18
N CYS A 10 3.63 -1.43 9.58
CA CYS A 10 4.77 -0.77 8.99
C CYS A 10 5.97 -1.73 8.90
N PRO A 11 6.50 -2.04 7.71
CA PRO A 11 7.68 -2.89 7.58
C PRO A 11 8.96 -2.19 8.10
N TRP A 12 8.90 -0.88 8.37
CA TRP A 12 9.99 -0.11 8.95
C TRP A 12 10.00 -0.14 10.48
N CYS A 13 8.91 0.29 11.14
CA CYS A 13 8.86 0.45 12.60
C CYS A 13 8.01 -0.62 13.31
N GLY A 14 7.22 -1.41 12.58
CA GLY A 14 6.29 -2.39 13.14
C GLY A 14 5.00 -1.81 13.75
N GLY A 15 4.78 -0.50 13.61
CA GLY A 15 3.54 0.18 14.03
C GLY A 15 2.33 -0.24 13.18
N ARG A 16 1.12 -0.15 13.73
CA ARG A 16 -0.12 -0.43 12.96
C ARG A 16 -0.40 0.70 12.00
N ILE A 17 -0.73 0.37 10.75
CA ILE A 17 -1.10 1.33 9.72
C ILE A 17 -2.47 0.94 9.18
N ASP A 18 -3.32 1.94 9.06
CA ASP A 18 -4.63 1.92 8.44
C ASP A 18 -4.57 2.83 7.20
N LEU A 19 -4.63 2.25 6.01
CA LEU A 19 -4.64 2.99 4.74
C LEU A 19 -5.96 2.74 4.02
N THR A 20 -6.44 3.75 3.30
CA THR A 20 -7.65 3.65 2.48
C THR A 20 -7.26 3.91 1.02
N LEU A 21 -7.29 2.86 0.21
CA LEU A 21 -6.98 2.92 -1.20
C LEU A 21 -8.28 3.01 -2.01
N ASP A 22 -8.25 3.69 -3.14
CA ASP A 22 -9.35 3.65 -4.10
C ASP A 22 -9.10 2.51 -5.10
N GLU A 23 -10.15 1.81 -5.53
CA GLU A 23 -10.06 0.78 -6.57
C GLU A 23 -9.48 1.30 -7.91
N ASN A 24 -9.53 2.62 -8.15
CA ASN A 24 -8.98 3.26 -9.33
C ASN A 24 -7.51 3.67 -9.17
N ALA A 25 -6.89 3.43 -8.01
CA ALA A 25 -5.49 3.72 -7.82
C ALA A 25 -4.61 2.85 -8.75
N PRO A 26 -3.48 3.38 -9.23
CA PRO A 26 -2.58 2.59 -10.06
C PRO A 26 -2.07 1.37 -9.28
N GLU A 27 -2.11 0.21 -9.93
CA GLU A 27 -1.69 -1.09 -9.39
C GLU A 27 -0.20 -1.13 -9.04
N ASP A 28 0.62 -0.35 -9.77
CA ASP A 28 2.05 -0.13 -9.53
C ASP A 28 2.28 1.32 -9.07
N ASP A 29 3.16 1.50 -8.07
CA ASP A 29 3.64 2.80 -7.57
C ASP A 29 2.69 3.57 -6.63
N LEU A 30 1.98 2.85 -5.77
CA LEU A 30 1.21 3.44 -4.67
C LEU A 30 2.14 3.72 -3.47
N LEU A 31 2.68 4.94 -3.41
CA LEU A 31 3.58 5.35 -2.35
C LEU A 31 2.83 6.03 -1.20
N GLU A 32 2.78 5.38 -0.04
CA GLU A 32 2.09 5.87 1.15
C GLU A 32 3.08 6.12 2.31
N GLU A 33 2.80 7.11 3.14
CA GLU A 33 3.69 7.49 4.25
C GLU A 33 3.20 6.94 5.59
N CYS A 34 4.11 6.35 6.38
CA CYS A 34 3.74 5.85 7.70
C CYS A 34 3.41 7.00 8.68
N PRO A 35 2.22 7.03 9.31
CA PRO A 35 1.87 8.08 10.28
C PRO A 35 2.70 8.02 11.57
N HIS A 36 3.37 6.90 11.86
CA HIS A 36 4.17 6.74 13.07
C HIS A 36 5.62 7.19 12.89
N CYS A 37 6.28 6.77 11.80
CA CYS A 37 7.71 7.02 11.57
C CYS A 37 8.00 7.96 10.41
N GLY A 38 7.00 8.32 9.59
CA GLY A 38 7.16 9.18 8.42
C GLY A 38 8.05 8.60 7.33
N ARG A 39 8.12 7.27 7.21
CA ARG A 39 8.87 6.61 6.13
C ARG A 39 7.94 6.22 4.98
N PRO A 40 8.43 6.30 3.73
CA PRO A 40 7.69 5.86 2.56
C PRO A 40 7.54 4.34 2.57
N ILE A 41 6.34 3.87 2.21
CA ILE A 41 5.96 2.47 2.10
C ILE A 41 5.35 2.31 0.72
N ASP A 42 5.85 1.32 -0.01
CA ASP A 42 5.30 0.95 -1.29
C ASP A 42 4.14 -0.01 -1.06
N VAL A 43 2.98 0.28 -1.64
CA VAL A 43 1.76 -0.52 -1.53
C VAL A 43 1.46 -1.10 -2.90
N GLN A 44 1.30 -2.41 -2.97
CA GLN A 44 1.07 -3.14 -4.21
C GLN A 44 -0.35 -3.70 -4.15
N LEU A 45 -1.27 -3.12 -4.93
CA LEU A 45 -2.66 -3.55 -4.96
C LEU A 45 -2.90 -4.41 -6.19
N ARG A 46 -3.27 -5.68 -5.99
CA ARG A 46 -3.67 -6.57 -7.09
C ARG A 46 -5.17 -6.59 -7.25
N LEU A 47 -5.61 -6.24 -8.45
CA LEU A 47 -7.00 -6.33 -8.87
C LEU A 47 -7.21 -7.58 -9.75
N ASP A 48 -8.43 -8.13 -9.71
CA ASP A 48 -8.86 -9.23 -10.58
C ASP A 48 -9.37 -8.73 -11.95
N GLU A 49 -9.78 -9.63 -12.84
CA GLU A 49 -10.42 -9.34 -14.14
C GLU A 49 -11.63 -8.40 -14.02
N ASN A 50 -12.30 -8.40 -12.87
CA ASN A 50 -13.43 -7.52 -12.57
C ASN A 50 -13.04 -6.17 -11.93
N GLY A 51 -11.75 -5.89 -11.70
CA GLY A 51 -11.30 -4.69 -10.98
C GLY A 51 -11.46 -4.79 -9.46
N CYS A 52 -11.74 -5.98 -8.93
CA CYS A 52 -11.89 -6.19 -7.48
C CYS A 52 -10.52 -6.47 -6.84
N PRO A 53 -10.22 -5.88 -5.67
CA PRO A 53 -8.98 -6.17 -4.96
C PRO A 53 -8.97 -7.63 -4.47
N ILE A 54 -7.97 -8.39 -4.90
CA ILE A 54 -7.77 -9.79 -4.51
C ILE A 54 -6.61 -9.98 -3.56
N ASP A 55 -5.61 -9.11 -3.62
CA ASP A 55 -4.42 -9.18 -2.79
C ASP A 55 -3.82 -7.79 -2.62
N VAL A 56 -3.25 -7.52 -1.46
CA VAL A 56 -2.55 -6.27 -1.18
C VAL A 56 -1.31 -6.57 -0.38
N GLU A 57 -0.16 -6.09 -0.85
CA GLU A 57 1.12 -6.30 -0.21
C GLU A 57 1.79 -4.96 0.07
N ILE A 58 2.40 -4.83 1.24
CA ILE A 58 3.20 -3.65 1.58
C ILE A 58 4.67 -3.99 1.61
N ARG A 59 5.46 -3.14 0.97
CA ARG A 59 6.90 -3.29 0.81
C ARG A 59 7.59 -2.02 1.26
N ARG A 60 8.88 -2.16 1.58
CA ARG A 60 9.72 -0.99 1.85
C ARG A 60 10.16 -0.45 0.50
N ASP A 61 9.94 0.84 0.27
CA ASP A 61 10.67 1.55 -0.78
C ASP A 61 12.13 1.64 -0.35
N ASP A 62 12.90 0.62 -0.71
CA ASP A 62 14.35 0.62 -0.63
C ASP A 62 14.81 1.18 -1.96
N GLY A 63 14.78 2.51 -2.10
CA GLY A 63 15.08 3.25 -3.33
C GLY A 63 16.42 2.85 -3.93
N SER A 64 16.44 1.74 -4.65
CA SER A 64 17.60 1.21 -5.34
C SER A 64 17.53 1.72 -6.77
N SER A 65 17.85 3.01 -6.93
CA SER A 65 18.25 3.54 -8.23
C SER A 65 19.53 2.81 -8.65
N GLY A 66 19.37 1.79 -9.49
CA GLY A 66 20.44 1.21 -10.29
C GLY A 66 20.66 1.99 -11.58
#